data_AF-A0A2X3AMM0-F1
#
_entry.id   AF-A0A2X3AMM0-F1
#
_cell.length_a   1.000
_cell.length_b   1.000
_cell.length_c   1.000
_cell.angle_alpha   90.00
_cell.angle_beta   90.00
_cell.angle_gamma   90.00
#
_symmetry.space_group_name_H-M   'P 1'
#
loop_
_entity.id
_entity.type
_entity.pdbx_description
1 polymer ?
#
loop_
_entity_poly.entity_id
_entity_poly.type
_entity_poly.pdbx_seq_one_letter_code
_entity_poly.pdbx_strand_id
1 'polypeptide(L)'
;MLNSSPVNRTMERGAVHSNRPDLPPVDYAPPELPSVDYNRLPVPGNVIGKGGNAVVYEDAEDATKVLKMFTASQSNEEVTNEVRCFNQYYGAGSAEKIYGDNGDIIGIRMDKINGESLLNISSLPAQAEHAIYDMFDRLEQKGILFIDTTETNVLYDRTRNEFNPIDISSYNISERSWSENQIMQSYHGGKQDLISVVLSKI
;
A
#
# COMPACT_ATOMS: atom_id res chain seq x y z
N MET A 1 -37.55 -50.47 46.22
CA MET A 1 -37.40 -49.39 47.22
C MET A 1 -35.92 -49.14 47.46
N LEU A 2 -35.52 -47.88 47.27
CA LEU A 2 -34.49 -47.11 48.00
C LEU A 2 -33.08 -47.70 48.27
N ASN A 3 -32.12 -47.12 47.54
CA ASN A 3 -30.85 -46.51 47.93
C ASN A 3 -29.96 -47.07 49.06
N SER A 4 -28.66 -47.14 48.73
CA SER A 4 -27.50 -46.99 49.64
C SER A 4 -26.36 -46.38 48.80
N SER A 5 -26.04 -45.08 48.94
CA SER A 5 -24.92 -44.50 49.74
C SER A 5 -23.55 -44.51 48.99
N PRO A 6 -22.49 -43.72 49.36
CA PRO A 6 -22.41 -42.49 50.19
C PRO A 6 -21.29 -41.45 49.75
N VAL A 7 -21.10 -40.44 50.61
CA VAL A 7 -19.85 -39.68 50.97
C VAL A 7 -19.44 -38.39 50.22
N ASN A 8 -19.83 -37.26 50.84
CA ASN A 8 -19.03 -36.13 51.36
C ASN A 8 -17.57 -35.85 50.91
N ARG A 9 -17.34 -34.59 50.47
CA ARG A 9 -16.16 -33.69 50.65
C ARG A 9 -16.56 -32.39 49.90
N THR A 10 -16.35 -31.14 50.33
CA THR A 10 -15.17 -30.52 50.94
C THR A 10 -15.48 -29.05 51.30
N MET A 11 -14.86 -28.57 52.39
CA MET A 11 -14.28 -27.23 52.61
C MET A 11 -15.16 -25.95 52.67
N GLU A 12 -15.17 -25.39 53.89
CA GLU A 12 -15.40 -23.97 54.20
C GLU A 12 -14.52 -23.03 53.36
N ARG A 13 -15.09 -21.90 52.93
CA ARG A 13 -14.32 -20.71 52.50
C ARG A 13 -14.82 -19.50 53.28
N GLY A 14 -13.89 -18.90 54.03
CA GLY A 14 -14.09 -17.65 54.76
C GLY A 14 -14.43 -16.47 53.85
N ALA A 15 -15.26 -15.58 54.38
CA ALA A 15 -15.67 -14.35 53.74
C ALA A 15 -14.51 -13.33 53.70
N VAL A 16 -14.12 -12.90 52.51
CA VAL A 16 -13.23 -11.75 52.29
C VAL A 16 -14.10 -10.61 51.76
N HIS A 17 -14.44 -9.65 52.62
CA HIS A 17 -15.12 -8.43 52.21
C HIS A 17 -14.14 -7.50 51.48
N SER A 18 -14.32 -7.36 50.16
CA SER A 18 -13.58 -6.43 49.32
C SER A 18 -14.24 -5.04 49.36
N ASN A 19 -13.59 -4.07 50.01
CA ASN A 19 -13.95 -2.65 49.95
C ASN A 19 -13.48 -2.02 48.61
N ARG A 20 -14.11 -2.38 47.50
CA ARG A 20 -13.97 -1.63 46.22
C ARG A 20 -15.29 -0.90 45.94
N PRO A 21 -15.26 0.41 45.64
CA PRO A 21 -16.46 1.10 45.18
C PRO A 21 -16.88 0.55 43.82
N ASP A 22 -18.15 0.18 43.69
CA ASP A 22 -18.75 -0.22 42.41
C ASP A 22 -18.74 0.97 41.46
N LEU A 23 -17.96 0.88 40.39
CA LEU A 23 -18.01 1.85 39.31
C LEU A 23 -19.30 1.65 38.50
N PRO A 24 -19.99 2.72 38.08
CA PRO A 24 -21.17 2.59 37.23
C PRO A 24 -20.79 1.91 35.91
N PRO A 25 -21.69 1.13 35.30
CA PRO A 25 -21.44 0.49 34.03
C PRO A 25 -21.08 1.55 32.98
N VAL A 26 -19.87 1.47 32.47
CA VAL A 26 -19.40 2.31 31.36
C VAL A 26 -20.08 1.79 30.10
N ASP A 27 -20.87 2.65 29.45
CA ASP A 27 -21.51 2.35 28.18
C ASP A 27 -20.43 2.28 27.09
N TYR A 28 -19.98 1.07 26.77
CA TYR A 28 -19.01 0.80 25.70
C TYR A 28 -19.70 0.75 24.33
N ALA A 29 -20.62 1.67 24.03
CA ALA A 29 -21.07 1.86 22.67
C ALA A 29 -19.84 2.23 21.81
N PRO A 30 -19.43 1.40 20.84
CA PRO A 30 -18.35 1.78 19.93
C PRO A 30 -18.77 3.08 19.24
N PRO A 31 -17.89 4.08 19.08
CA PRO A 31 -18.22 5.25 18.29
C PRO A 31 -18.67 4.79 16.90
N GLU A 32 -19.89 5.16 16.50
CA GLU A 32 -20.39 4.94 15.16
C GLU A 32 -19.42 5.63 14.19
N LEU A 33 -18.64 4.85 13.47
CA LEU A 33 -17.82 5.38 12.38
C LEU A 33 -18.79 6.00 11.36
N PRO A 34 -18.46 7.16 10.79
CA PRO A 34 -19.29 7.79 9.76
C PRO A 34 -19.58 6.77 8.65
N SER A 35 -20.84 6.72 8.20
CA SER A 35 -21.24 5.86 7.09
C SER A 35 -20.49 6.29 5.83
N VAL A 36 -19.47 5.55 5.46
CA VAL A 36 -18.79 5.70 4.16
C VAL A 36 -19.64 4.97 3.14
N ASP A 37 -20.19 5.71 2.16
CA ASP A 37 -20.88 5.10 1.03
C ASP A 37 -19.84 4.52 0.06
N TYR A 38 -19.47 3.26 0.27
CA TYR A 38 -18.52 2.53 -0.57
C TYR A 38 -18.99 2.33 -2.02
N ASN A 39 -20.25 2.65 -2.35
CA ASN A 39 -20.80 2.53 -3.69
C ASN A 39 -20.77 3.85 -4.47
N ARG A 40 -20.28 4.94 -3.88
CA ARG A 40 -20.18 6.21 -4.58
C ARG A 40 -18.96 6.19 -5.50
N LEU A 41 -19.21 6.33 -6.80
CA LEU A 41 -18.15 6.44 -7.80
C LEU A 41 -17.27 7.66 -7.48
N PRO A 42 -15.93 7.53 -7.60
CA PRO A 42 -15.00 8.60 -7.27
C PRO A 42 -15.15 9.77 -8.24
N VAL A 43 -14.93 10.99 -7.75
CA VAL A 43 -15.07 12.22 -8.54
C VAL A 43 -13.70 12.67 -9.04
N PRO A 44 -13.38 12.53 -10.34
CA PRO A 44 -12.08 12.95 -10.87
C PRO A 44 -11.97 14.48 -10.92
N GLY A 45 -10.87 14.99 -10.38
CA GLY A 45 -10.42 16.37 -10.51
C GLY A 45 -9.53 16.57 -11.74
N ASN A 46 -8.47 17.37 -11.61
CA ASN A 46 -7.54 17.64 -12.71
C ASN A 46 -6.72 16.40 -13.08
N VAL A 47 -6.29 16.33 -14.33
CA VAL A 47 -5.34 15.31 -14.79
C VAL A 47 -3.95 15.62 -14.24
N ILE A 48 -3.34 14.64 -13.58
CA ILE A 48 -1.96 14.71 -13.04
C ILE A 48 -0.98 13.99 -13.96
N GLY A 49 -1.42 12.91 -14.60
CA GLY A 49 -0.56 12.08 -15.44
C GLY A 49 -1.34 11.19 -16.38
N LYS A 50 -0.66 10.69 -17.41
CA LYS A 50 -1.24 9.77 -18.39
C LYS A 50 -0.20 8.72 -18.78
N GLY A 51 -0.58 7.45 -18.68
CA GLY A 51 0.19 6.31 -19.16
C GLY A 51 -0.50 5.63 -20.35
N GLY A 52 0.06 4.49 -20.78
CA GLY A 52 -0.53 3.70 -21.87
C GLY A 52 -1.88 3.08 -21.52
N ASN A 53 -2.07 2.69 -20.25
CA ASN A 53 -3.24 1.94 -19.79
C ASN A 53 -4.15 2.71 -18.83
N ALA A 54 -3.75 3.91 -18.40
CA ALA A 54 -4.49 4.68 -17.41
C ALA A 54 -4.29 6.19 -17.54
N VAL A 55 -5.27 6.95 -17.04
CA VAL A 55 -5.14 8.38 -16.76
C VAL A 55 -5.25 8.57 -15.26
N VAL A 56 -4.35 9.37 -14.69
CA VAL A 56 -4.32 9.68 -13.26
C VAL A 56 -4.90 11.06 -13.02
N TYR A 57 -5.91 11.12 -12.16
CA TYR A 57 -6.59 12.34 -11.77
C TYR A 57 -6.35 12.65 -10.29
N GLU A 58 -6.49 13.92 -9.91
CA GLU A 58 -6.74 14.27 -8.51
C GLU A 58 -8.06 13.63 -8.06
N ASP A 59 -8.13 13.21 -6.80
CA ASP A 59 -9.42 12.94 -6.18
C ASP A 59 -10.03 14.25 -5.70
N ALA A 60 -11.18 14.65 -6.26
CA ALA A 60 -11.82 15.91 -5.91
C ALA A 60 -12.43 15.89 -4.50
N GLU A 61 -12.63 14.71 -3.91
CA GLU A 61 -13.19 14.55 -2.57
C GLU A 61 -12.11 14.39 -1.50
N ASP A 62 -10.90 13.98 -1.89
CA ASP A 62 -9.76 13.84 -0.99
C ASP A 62 -8.46 14.32 -1.64
N ALA A 63 -7.99 15.51 -1.22
CA ALA A 63 -6.77 16.11 -1.74
C ALA A 63 -5.50 15.27 -1.51
N THR A 64 -5.54 14.31 -0.57
CA THR A 64 -4.44 13.38 -0.26
C THR A 64 -4.41 12.16 -1.17
N LYS A 65 -5.40 11.98 -2.03
CA LYS A 65 -5.54 10.83 -2.92
C LYS A 65 -5.49 11.24 -4.40
N VAL A 66 -5.26 10.24 -5.23
CA VAL A 66 -5.34 10.29 -6.69
C VAL A 66 -6.10 9.08 -7.21
N LEU A 67 -6.65 9.22 -8.42
CA LEU A 67 -7.46 8.21 -9.08
C LEU A 67 -6.75 7.77 -10.37
N LYS A 68 -6.15 6.57 -10.38
CA LYS A 68 -5.62 5.91 -11.58
C LYS A 68 -6.79 5.20 -12.26
N MET A 69 -7.40 5.83 -13.26
CA MET A 69 -8.55 5.28 -13.99
C MET A 69 -8.07 4.56 -15.25
N PHE A 70 -8.41 3.27 -15.38
CA PHE A 70 -7.97 2.45 -16.50
C PHE A 70 -8.70 2.83 -17.79
N THR A 71 -7.95 2.95 -18.89
CA THR A 71 -8.50 3.23 -20.23
C THR A 71 -8.63 1.97 -21.08
N ALA A 72 -8.08 0.85 -20.61
CA ALA A 72 -8.17 -0.47 -21.21
C ALA A 72 -8.34 -1.52 -20.10
N SER A 73 -9.02 -2.63 -20.41
CA SER A 73 -9.21 -3.73 -19.45
C SER A 73 -7.87 -4.22 -18.91
N GLN A 74 -7.77 -4.33 -17.58
CA GLN A 74 -6.61 -4.90 -16.88
C GLN A 74 -6.98 -6.27 -16.31
N SER A 75 -6.01 -7.16 -16.17
CA SER A 75 -6.27 -8.42 -15.46
C SER A 75 -6.44 -8.15 -13.95
N ASN A 76 -7.28 -8.96 -13.28
CA ASN A 76 -7.47 -8.82 -11.83
C ASN A 76 -6.16 -9.10 -11.08
N GLU A 77 -5.32 -10.00 -11.59
CA GLU A 77 -4.02 -10.33 -11.00
C GLU A 77 -3.07 -9.13 -11.02
N GLU A 78 -2.94 -8.44 -12.16
CA GLU A 78 -2.10 -7.23 -12.29
C GLU A 78 -2.55 -6.14 -11.31
N VAL A 79 -3.86 -5.83 -11.29
CA VAL A 79 -4.37 -4.78 -10.38
C VAL A 79 -4.23 -5.19 -8.92
N THR A 80 -4.43 -6.47 -8.60
CA THR A 80 -4.20 -6.97 -7.24
C THR A 80 -2.74 -6.84 -6.83
N ASN A 81 -1.83 -7.17 -7.75
CA ASN A 81 -0.40 -7.07 -7.50
C ASN A 81 0.02 -5.62 -7.24
N GLU A 82 -0.47 -4.68 -8.07
CA GLU A 82 -0.17 -3.25 -7.95
C GLU A 82 -0.67 -2.70 -6.60
N VAL A 83 -1.95 -2.90 -6.27
CA VAL A 83 -2.55 -2.45 -5.00
C VAL A 83 -1.85 -3.07 -3.80
N ARG A 84 -1.49 -4.36 -3.87
CA ARG A 84 -0.74 -5.04 -2.80
C ARG A 84 0.64 -4.42 -2.61
N CYS A 85 1.42 -4.25 -3.68
CA CYS A 85 2.76 -3.69 -3.60
C CYS A 85 2.75 -2.24 -3.11
N PHE A 86 1.80 -1.44 -3.57
CA PHE A 86 1.63 -0.05 -3.12
C PHE A 86 1.33 0.02 -1.62
N ASN A 87 0.36 -0.77 -1.14
CA ASN A 87 0.06 -0.87 0.29
C ASN A 87 1.23 -1.43 1.11
N GLN A 88 2.00 -2.36 0.55
CA GLN A 88 3.16 -2.90 1.22
C GLN A 88 4.26 -1.84 1.37
N TYR A 89 4.49 -1.02 0.33
CA TYR A 89 5.49 0.04 0.34
C TYR A 89 5.10 1.28 1.16
N TYR A 90 3.89 1.80 1.02
CA TYR A 90 3.45 3.04 1.69
C TYR A 90 2.67 2.81 2.99
N GLY A 91 2.12 1.61 3.19
CA GLY A 91 1.34 1.25 4.37
C GLY A 91 -0.07 0.76 4.02
N ALA A 92 -0.70 0.01 4.92
CA ALA A 92 -2.05 -0.49 4.69
C ALA A 92 -3.05 0.67 4.52
N GLY A 93 -3.87 0.61 3.45
CA GLY A 93 -4.84 1.66 3.12
C GLY A 93 -4.31 2.77 2.22
N SER A 94 -3.05 2.67 1.78
CA SER A 94 -2.45 3.59 0.82
C SER A 94 -3.04 3.45 -0.59
N ALA A 95 -3.57 2.27 -0.94
CA ALA A 95 -4.25 2.02 -2.21
C ALA A 95 -5.45 1.06 -2.07
N GLU A 96 -6.48 1.29 -2.88
CA GLU A 96 -7.66 0.45 -2.99
C GLU A 96 -8.20 0.40 -4.43
N LYS A 97 -8.87 -0.70 -4.77
CA LYS A 97 -9.48 -0.87 -6.09
C LYS A 97 -10.77 -0.06 -6.19
N ILE A 98 -11.00 0.53 -7.35
CA ILE A 98 -12.27 1.18 -7.70
C ILE A 98 -13.07 0.21 -8.56
N TYR A 99 -14.33 -0.02 -8.18
CA TYR A 99 -15.24 -0.90 -8.89
C TYR A 99 -16.32 -0.09 -9.60
N GLY A 100 -16.67 -0.51 -10.82
CA GLY A 100 -17.82 0.00 -11.54
C GLY A 100 -19.12 -0.69 -11.10
N ASP A 101 -20.25 -0.20 -11.60
CA ASP A 101 -21.59 -0.73 -11.26
C ASP A 101 -21.76 -2.21 -11.59
N ASN A 102 -21.01 -2.72 -12.56
CA ASN A 102 -21.02 -4.12 -12.98
C ASN A 102 -20.08 -5.02 -12.15
N GLY A 103 -19.38 -4.46 -11.16
CA GLY A 103 -18.40 -5.16 -10.33
C GLY A 103 -17.02 -5.32 -10.98
N ASP A 104 -16.80 -4.77 -12.18
CA ASP A 104 -15.48 -4.77 -12.80
C ASP A 104 -14.57 -3.74 -12.15
N ILE A 105 -13.28 -4.03 -12.12
CA ILE A 105 -12.25 -3.08 -11.65
C ILE A 105 -12.05 -2.03 -12.74
N ILE A 106 -12.33 -0.77 -12.41
CA ILE A 106 -12.21 0.37 -13.34
C ILE A 106 -11.04 1.31 -13.02
N GLY A 107 -10.39 1.12 -11.87
CA GLY A 107 -9.24 1.92 -11.47
C GLY A 107 -8.68 1.56 -10.10
N ILE A 108 -7.75 2.39 -9.64
CA ILE A 108 -7.15 2.35 -8.31
C ILE A 108 -7.24 3.76 -7.71
N ARG A 109 -7.73 3.87 -6.48
CA ARG A 109 -7.59 5.06 -5.64
C ARG A 109 -6.35 4.86 -4.77
N MET A 110 -5.42 5.80 -4.78
CA MET A 110 -4.15 5.66 -4.05
C MET A 110 -3.64 6.99 -3.50
N ASP A 111 -2.71 6.93 -2.56
CA ASP A 111 -2.08 8.13 -1.99
C ASP A 111 -1.41 8.98 -3.05
N LYS A 112 -1.59 10.30 -2.91
CA LYS A 112 -0.85 11.30 -3.67
C LYS A 112 0.58 11.32 -3.16
N ILE A 113 1.49 10.81 -3.98
CA ILE A 113 2.91 10.73 -3.65
C ILE A 113 3.58 12.09 -3.86
N ASN A 114 4.41 12.49 -2.89
CA ASN A 114 5.16 13.74 -2.96
C ASN A 114 6.37 13.60 -3.89
N GLY A 115 6.66 14.68 -4.61
CA GLY A 115 7.87 14.83 -5.40
C GLY A 115 7.59 15.30 -6.82
N GLU A 116 8.68 15.62 -7.52
CA GLU A 116 8.67 15.94 -8.95
C GLU A 116 9.14 14.72 -9.74
N SER A 117 8.56 14.49 -10.92
CA SER A 117 8.97 13.35 -11.77
C SER A 117 10.44 13.44 -12.14
N LEU A 118 11.17 12.34 -11.96
CA LEU A 118 12.60 12.27 -12.28
C LEU A 118 12.89 12.59 -13.76
N LEU A 119 11.96 12.29 -14.66
CA LEU A 119 12.01 12.69 -16.07
C LEU A 119 12.22 14.20 -16.24
N ASN A 120 11.54 15.02 -15.43
CA ASN A 120 11.54 16.47 -15.57
C ASN A 120 12.72 17.14 -14.83
N ILE A 121 13.41 16.39 -13.97
CA ILE A 121 14.53 16.90 -13.20
C ILE A 121 15.81 16.78 -14.04
N SER A 122 16.45 17.91 -14.29
CA SER A 122 17.72 17.99 -15.03
C SER A 122 18.96 17.96 -14.12
N SER A 123 18.82 18.33 -12.85
CA SER A 123 19.92 18.34 -11.89
C SER A 123 19.44 17.99 -10.48
N LEU A 124 20.16 17.06 -9.87
CA LEU A 124 19.97 16.53 -8.53
C LEU A 124 21.15 16.91 -7.63
N PRO A 125 20.93 17.05 -6.33
CA PRO A 125 22.03 17.28 -5.40
C PRO A 125 22.80 15.98 -5.13
N ALA A 126 24.07 16.07 -4.70
CA ALA A 126 24.93 14.91 -4.47
C ALA A 126 24.35 13.87 -3.48
N GLN A 127 23.59 14.32 -2.47
CA GLN A 127 22.92 13.41 -1.54
C GLN A 127 21.80 12.56 -2.17
N ALA A 128 21.36 12.85 -3.39
CA ALA A 128 20.37 12.04 -4.10
C ALA A 128 20.90 10.65 -4.45
N GLU A 129 22.22 10.47 -4.58
CA GLU A 129 22.82 9.14 -4.78
C GLU A 129 22.42 8.18 -3.65
N HIS A 130 22.51 8.63 -2.39
CA HIS A 130 22.14 7.79 -1.26
C HIS A 130 20.63 7.52 -1.23
N ALA A 131 19.82 8.52 -1.60
CA ALA A 131 18.37 8.41 -1.61
C ALA A 131 17.84 7.36 -2.60
N ILE A 132 18.49 7.18 -3.76
CA ILE A 132 18.07 6.15 -4.73
C ILE A 132 18.41 4.75 -4.22
N TYR A 133 19.55 4.56 -3.56
CA TYR A 133 19.87 3.29 -2.89
C TYR A 133 18.86 2.99 -1.79
N ASP A 134 18.56 3.97 -0.93
CA ASP A 134 17.58 3.82 0.15
C ASP A 134 16.19 3.44 -0.39
N MET A 135 15.77 3.96 -1.55
CA MET A 135 14.50 3.57 -2.18
C MET A 135 14.48 2.08 -2.51
N PHE A 136 15.53 1.56 -3.16
CA PHE A 136 15.64 0.14 -3.50
C PHE A 136 15.75 -0.73 -2.25
N ASP A 137 16.53 -0.31 -1.25
CA ASP A 137 16.65 -1.04 0.01
C ASP A 137 15.28 -1.17 0.71
N ARG A 138 14.46 -0.12 0.72
CA ARG A 138 13.08 -0.17 1.25
C ARG A 138 12.18 -1.12 0.46
N LEU A 139 12.31 -1.17 -0.87
CA LEU A 139 11.57 -2.10 -1.73
C LEU A 139 11.98 -3.55 -1.43
N GLU A 140 13.28 -3.82 -1.38
CA GLU A 140 13.86 -5.15 -1.18
C GLU A 140 13.58 -5.70 0.23
N GLN A 141 13.68 -4.87 1.26
CA GLN A 141 13.30 -5.25 2.64
C GLN A 141 11.84 -5.67 2.75
N LYS A 142 11.00 -5.17 1.85
CA LYS A 142 9.58 -5.53 1.72
C LYS A 142 9.37 -6.67 0.73
N GLY A 143 10.41 -7.28 0.18
CA GLY A 143 10.31 -8.36 -0.80
C GLY A 143 9.75 -7.92 -2.15
N ILE A 144 9.85 -6.63 -2.49
CA ILE A 144 9.39 -6.06 -3.76
C ILE A 144 10.59 -5.96 -4.71
N LEU A 145 10.56 -6.74 -5.78
CA LEU A 145 11.53 -6.66 -6.88
C LEU A 145 10.94 -5.74 -7.96
N PHE A 146 11.14 -4.44 -7.79
CA PHE A 146 10.50 -3.39 -8.58
C PHE A 146 10.79 -3.55 -10.09
N ILE A 147 9.73 -3.70 -10.88
CA ILE A 147 9.83 -3.99 -12.32
C ILE A 147 10.07 -2.70 -13.12
N ASP A 148 9.17 -1.72 -12.98
CA ASP A 148 9.13 -0.54 -13.86
C ASP A 148 10.04 0.58 -13.36
N THR A 149 11.34 0.35 -13.55
CA THR A 149 12.44 1.22 -13.11
C THR A 149 12.69 2.40 -14.06
N THR A 150 11.66 2.90 -14.74
CA THR A 150 11.77 4.07 -15.63
C THR A 150 11.67 5.39 -14.86
N GLU A 151 12.33 6.45 -15.35
CA GLU A 151 12.31 7.78 -14.71
C GLU A 151 10.92 8.44 -14.67
N THR A 152 9.98 7.95 -15.47
CA THR A 152 8.56 8.36 -15.42
C THR A 152 7.82 7.81 -14.21
N ASN A 153 8.29 6.71 -13.62
CA ASN A 153 7.62 6.00 -12.54
C ASN A 153 8.25 6.24 -11.16
N VAL A 154 9.10 7.26 -11.06
CA VAL A 154 9.71 7.68 -9.80
C VAL A 154 9.60 9.19 -9.65
N LEU A 155 9.14 9.62 -8.49
CA LEU A 155 9.14 11.02 -8.07
C LEU A 155 10.30 11.25 -7.10
N TYR A 156 10.93 12.42 -7.17
CA TYR A 156 11.94 12.86 -6.21
C TYR A 156 11.40 14.00 -5.35
N ASP A 157 11.30 13.76 -4.04
CA ASP A 157 11.01 14.79 -3.05
C ASP A 157 12.33 15.45 -2.62
N ARG A 158 12.61 16.63 -3.21
CA ARG A 158 13.80 17.43 -2.90
C ARG A 158 13.84 17.92 -1.44
N THR A 159 12.69 18.08 -0.80
CA THR A 159 12.62 18.57 0.59
C THR A 159 13.10 17.51 1.56
N ARG A 160 12.76 16.24 1.28
CA ARG A 160 13.11 15.08 2.12
C ARG A 160 14.34 14.32 1.63
N ASN A 161 14.80 14.60 0.41
CA ASN A 161 15.81 13.81 -0.29
C ASN A 161 15.39 12.33 -0.40
N GLU A 162 14.20 12.10 -0.97
CA GLU A 162 13.62 10.76 -1.10
C GLU A 162 13.16 10.51 -2.53
N PHE A 163 13.44 9.31 -3.05
CA PHE A 163 12.80 8.80 -4.26
C PHE A 163 11.60 7.93 -3.89
N ASN A 164 10.49 8.17 -4.58
CA ASN A 164 9.19 7.57 -4.31
C ASN A 164 8.65 6.92 -5.60
N PRO A 165 8.54 5.58 -5.67
CA PRO A 165 7.99 4.90 -6.83
C PRO A 165 6.45 5.01 -6.84
N ILE A 166 5.84 5.19 -8.02
CA ILE A 166 4.38 5.45 -8.16
C ILE A 166 3.58 4.29 -8.76
N ASP A 167 4.16 3.50 -9.67
CA ASP A 167 3.51 2.36 -10.31
C ASP A 167 4.20 1.05 -9.89
N ILE A 168 3.98 0.64 -8.64
CA ILE A 168 4.77 -0.42 -8.01
C ILE A 168 4.22 -1.80 -8.39
N SER A 169 4.99 -2.53 -9.18
CA SER A 169 4.81 -3.96 -9.43
C SER A 169 6.10 -4.72 -9.11
N SER A 170 5.94 -5.99 -8.69
CA SER A 170 7.05 -6.88 -8.34
C SER A 170 7.10 -8.08 -9.26
N TYR A 171 8.31 -8.52 -9.62
CA TYR A 171 8.50 -9.84 -10.18
C TYR A 171 7.99 -10.91 -9.20
N ASN A 172 7.34 -11.94 -9.74
CA ASN A 172 6.82 -13.05 -8.96
C ASN A 172 7.63 -14.32 -9.26
N ILE A 173 8.42 -14.78 -8.28
CA ILE A 173 9.27 -15.98 -8.41
C ILE A 173 8.42 -17.26 -8.56
N SER A 174 7.14 -17.23 -8.17
CA SER A 174 6.23 -18.37 -8.31
C SER A 174 5.56 -18.49 -9.69
N GLU A 175 5.74 -17.49 -10.57
CA GLU A 175 5.24 -17.58 -11.94
C GLU A 175 6.11 -18.55 -12.76
N ARG A 176 5.50 -19.66 -13.18
CA ARG A 176 6.14 -20.74 -13.96
C ARG A 176 6.82 -20.29 -15.26
N SER A 177 6.54 -19.08 -15.71
CA SER A 177 7.02 -18.49 -16.96
C SER A 177 8.46 -18.00 -16.89
N TRP A 178 9.00 -17.69 -15.71
CA TRP A 178 10.35 -17.12 -15.55
C TRP A 178 11.19 -17.92 -14.56
N SER A 179 12.44 -18.20 -14.93
CA SER A 179 13.40 -18.76 -13.97
C SER A 179 13.88 -17.67 -13.01
N GLU A 180 14.23 -18.08 -11.78
CA GLU A 180 14.79 -17.18 -10.77
C GLU A 180 15.99 -16.38 -11.29
N ASN A 181 16.86 -17.01 -12.09
CA ASN A 181 18.00 -16.34 -12.72
C ASN A 181 17.57 -15.22 -13.69
N GLN A 182 16.52 -15.44 -14.49
CA GLN A 182 16.02 -14.42 -15.42
C GLN A 182 15.39 -13.24 -14.68
N ILE A 183 14.67 -13.52 -13.58
CA ILE A 183 14.09 -12.49 -12.72
C ILE A 183 15.20 -11.64 -12.11
N MET A 184 16.20 -12.27 -11.48
CA MET A 184 17.30 -11.54 -10.83
C MET A 184 18.11 -10.74 -11.85
N GLN A 185 18.38 -11.29 -13.04
CA GLN A 185 19.08 -10.55 -14.09
C GLN A 185 18.29 -9.33 -14.55
N SER A 186 16.98 -9.46 -14.79
CA SER A 186 16.13 -8.36 -15.24
C SER A 186 16.00 -7.29 -14.17
N TYR A 187 15.77 -7.70 -12.92
CA TYR A 187 15.71 -6.83 -11.76
C TYR A 187 17.01 -6.03 -11.56
N HIS A 188 18.16 -6.72 -11.59
CA HIS A 188 19.45 -6.06 -11.45
C HIS A 188 19.73 -5.10 -12.60
N GLY A 189 19.38 -5.45 -13.84
CA GLY A 189 19.49 -4.56 -14.99
C GLY A 189 18.71 -3.26 -14.78
N GLY A 190 17.41 -3.37 -14.51
CA GLY A 190 16.54 -2.20 -14.28
C GLY A 190 16.98 -1.34 -13.08
N LYS A 191 17.37 -1.98 -11.96
CA LYS A 191 17.91 -1.28 -10.79
C LYS A 191 19.15 -0.46 -11.14
N GLN A 192 20.12 -1.04 -11.85
CA GLN A 192 21.35 -0.35 -12.24
C GLN A 192 21.11 0.75 -13.27
N ASP A 193 20.18 0.55 -14.21
CA ASP A 193 19.82 1.56 -15.20
C ASP A 193 19.23 2.81 -14.52
N LEU A 194 18.28 2.64 -13.59
CA LEU A 194 17.69 3.77 -12.86
C LEU A 194 18.71 4.49 -11.96
N ILE A 195 19.57 3.73 -11.26
CA ILE A 195 20.68 4.31 -10.49
C ILE A 195 21.57 5.14 -11.41
N SER A 196 21.94 4.62 -12.58
CA SER A 196 22.78 5.33 -13.55
C SER A 196 22.12 6.61 -14.06
N VAL A 197 20.80 6.60 -14.28
CA VAL A 197 20.02 7.81 -14.62
C VAL A 197 20.12 8.85 -13.51
N VAL A 198 19.95 8.46 -12.24
CA VAL A 198 20.09 9.37 -11.09
C VAL A 198 21.50 9.95 -11.02
N LEU A 199 22.53 9.10 -11.11
CA LEU A 199 23.93 9.53 -11.04
C LEU A 199 24.31 10.47 -12.19
N SER A 200 23.72 10.31 -13.37
CA SER A 200 23.96 11.21 -14.51
C SER A 200 23.41 12.63 -14.33
N LYS A 201 22.50 12.81 -13.36
CA LYS A 201 21.86 14.09 -13.04
C LYS A 201 22.50 14.78 -11.82
N ILE A 202 23.49 14.17 -11.16
CA ILE A 202 24.26 14.76 -10.04
C ILE A 202 25.41 15.60 -10.58
#